data_AF-A0A7S1HRX4-F1
#
_entry.id   AF-A0A7S1HRX4-F1
#
_cell.length_a   1.000
_cell.length_b   1.000
_cell.length_c   1.000
_cell.angle_alpha   90.00
_cell.angle_beta   90.00
_cell.angle_gamma   90.00
#
_symmetry.space_group_name_H-M   'P 1'
#
loop_
_entity.id
_entity.type
_entity.pdbx_description
1 polymer ?
#
loop_
_entity_poly.entity_id
_entity_poly.type
_entity_poly.pdbx_seq_one_letter_code
_entity_poly.pdbx_strand_id
1 'polypeptide(L)'
;KDRSVEKQYEFLDHTADVQIHAWGSHMGEAFENAVLAMFDYMTERLQVEVDPQRTFDVEVSGHDAESLLFAFMDEFLFHFSADLMTIREVNILHFDTENFKIKARGWGELFDLQKHPQGTEVKA
;
A
#
# COMPACT_ATOMS: atom_id res chain seq x y z
N LYS A 1 12.59 -19.80 -5.18
CA LYS A 1 12.36 -20.00 -3.73
C LYS A 1 11.03 -19.36 -3.44
N ASP A 2 10.03 -20.19 -3.17
CA ASP A 2 8.68 -19.79 -2.83
C ASP A 2 8.75 -19.00 -1.51
N ARG A 3 8.73 -17.67 -1.59
CA ARG A 3 8.51 -16.82 -0.42
C ARG A 3 7.00 -16.85 -0.24
N SER A 4 6.52 -17.71 0.65
CA SER A 4 5.25 -17.44 1.32
C SER A 4 5.36 -16.02 1.86
N VAL A 5 4.62 -15.07 1.27
CA VAL A 5 4.61 -13.68 1.72
C VAL A 5 3.91 -13.68 3.07
N GLU A 6 4.68 -13.89 4.12
CA GLU A 6 4.20 -13.81 5.49
C GLU A 6 3.75 -12.36 5.71
N LYS A 7 2.48 -12.17 6.07
CA LYS A 7 1.93 -10.82 6.29
C LYS A 7 2.72 -10.15 7.42
N GLN A 8 3.30 -8.99 7.14
CA GLN A 8 4.06 -8.20 8.13
C GLN A 8 3.24 -7.02 8.65
N TYR A 9 1.97 -7.28 8.90
CA TYR A 9 1.04 -6.34 9.52
C TYR A 9 -0.12 -7.07 10.19
N GLU A 10 -0.76 -6.39 11.13
CA GLU A 10 -1.99 -6.80 11.79
C GLU A 10 -2.98 -5.63 11.85
N PHE A 11 -4.25 -5.96 12.01
CA PHE A 11 -5.33 -4.99 12.23
C PHE A 11 -5.73 -5.01 13.69
N LEU A 12 -5.85 -3.83 14.29
CA LEU A 12 -6.34 -3.67 15.66
C LEU A 12 -7.73 -3.02 15.61
N ASP A 13 -8.70 -3.65 16.28
CA ASP A 13 -10.11 -3.23 16.26
C ASP A 13 -10.28 -1.86 16.95
N HIS A 14 -10.80 -0.89 16.19
CA HIS A 14 -11.39 0.35 16.70
C HIS A 14 -12.82 0.45 16.17
N THR A 15 -13.69 1.20 16.86
CA THR A 15 -15.15 1.09 16.69
C THR A 15 -15.66 1.43 15.28
N ALA A 16 -15.01 2.36 14.57
CA ALA A 16 -15.34 2.76 13.20
C ALA A 16 -14.12 2.87 12.28
N ASP A 17 -12.91 2.74 12.85
CA ASP A 17 -11.64 2.90 12.17
C ASP A 17 -10.86 1.59 12.27
N VAL A 18 -9.92 1.39 11.36
CA VAL A 18 -8.94 0.31 11.48
C VAL A 18 -7.60 0.92 11.84
N GLN A 19 -6.96 0.40 12.89
CA GLN A 19 -5.56 0.70 13.13
C GLN A 19 -4.73 -0.37 12.42
N ILE A 20 -3.89 0.07 11.49
CA ILE A 20 -2.89 -0.76 10.82
C ILE A 20 -1.61 -0.72 11.65
N HIS A 21 -1.15 -1.88 12.11
CA HIS A 21 0.18 -2.04 12.67
C HIS A 21 1.04 -2.83 11.68
N ALA A 22 2.01 -2.18 11.04
CA ALA A 22 2.90 -2.77 10.04
C ALA A 22 4.36 -2.69 10.49
N TRP A 23 5.16 -3.69 10.11
CA TRP A 23 6.57 -3.79 10.46
C TRP A 23 7.41 -4.26 9.27
N GLY A 24 8.73 -4.23 9.41
CA GLY A 24 9.69 -4.67 8.40
C GLY A 24 11.11 -4.71 8.95
N SER A 25 12.04 -5.29 8.21
CA SER A 25 13.47 -5.32 8.57
C SER A 25 14.12 -3.94 8.54
N HIS A 26 13.52 -2.98 7.83
CA HIS A 26 13.87 -1.57 7.82
C HIS A 26 12.63 -0.69 7.62
N MET A 27 12.78 0.62 7.85
CA MET A 27 11.68 1.59 7.78
C MET A 27 10.94 1.57 6.43
N GLY A 28 11.68 1.44 5.31
CA GLY A 28 11.08 1.27 3.99
C GLY A 28 10.15 0.06 3.88
N GLU A 29 10.55 -1.11 4.37
CA GLU A 29 9.71 -2.32 4.33
C GLU A 29 8.46 -2.14 5.19
N ALA A 30 8.57 -1.46 6.35
CA ALA A 30 7.40 -1.13 7.17
C ALA A 30 6.40 -0.20 6.43
N PHE A 31 6.89 0.79 5.67
CA PHE A 31 6.05 1.69 4.87
C PHE A 31 5.37 0.94 3.71
N GLU A 32 6.10 0.08 3.00
CA GLU A 32 5.53 -0.79 1.97
C GLU A 32 4.41 -1.66 2.55
N ASN A 33 4.67 -2.30 3.70
CA ASN A 33 3.69 -3.15 4.37
C ASN A 33 2.46 -2.38 4.89
N ALA A 34 2.60 -1.12 5.30
CA ALA A 34 1.46 -0.28 5.67
C ALA A 34 0.50 -0.06 4.48
N VAL A 35 1.05 0.19 3.28
CA VAL A 35 0.25 0.29 2.05
C VAL A 35 -0.39 -1.06 1.71
N LEU A 36 0.36 -2.15 1.79
CA LEU A 36 -0.19 -3.50 1.52
C LEU A 36 -1.31 -3.87 2.50
N ALA A 37 -1.18 -3.49 3.77
CA ALA A 37 -2.21 -3.69 4.79
C ALA A 37 -3.49 -2.93 4.45
N MET A 38 -3.37 -1.68 4.00
CA MET A 38 -4.50 -0.87 3.56
C MET A 38 -5.26 -1.56 2.42
N PHE A 39 -4.57 -2.07 1.39
CA PHE A 39 -5.22 -2.79 0.28
C PHE A 39 -5.81 -4.15 0.70
N ASP A 40 -5.16 -4.86 1.61
CA ASP A 40 -5.71 -6.09 2.20
C ASP A 40 -7.00 -5.85 2.97
N TYR A 41 -7.20 -4.65 3.50
CA TYR A 41 -8.44 -4.25 4.18
C TYR A 41 -9.58 -3.92 3.19
N MET A 42 -9.21 -3.39 2.01
CA MET A 42 -10.16 -3.06 0.94
C MET A 42 -10.62 -4.26 0.13
N THR A 43 -9.75 -5.26 -0.08
CA THR A 43 -10.04 -6.43 -0.92
C THR A 43 -9.08 -7.58 -0.67
N GLU A 44 -9.39 -8.77 -1.18
CA GLU A 44 -8.47 -9.90 -1.18
C GLU A 44 -7.33 -9.68 -2.18
N ARG A 45 -6.31 -8.93 -1.77
CA ARG A 45 -5.15 -8.59 -2.58
C ARG A 45 -4.48 -9.78 -3.25
N LEU A 46 -4.51 -10.99 -2.67
CA LEU A 46 -3.91 -12.19 -3.29
C LEU A 46 -4.58 -12.60 -4.61
N GLN A 47 -5.81 -12.14 -4.88
CA GLN A 47 -6.52 -12.35 -6.14
C GLN A 47 -6.11 -11.33 -7.22
N VAL A 48 -5.40 -10.26 -6.83
CA VAL A 48 -4.88 -9.23 -7.74
C VAL A 48 -3.64 -9.78 -8.46
N GLU A 49 -3.64 -9.69 -9.77
CA GLU A 49 -2.54 -10.08 -10.64
C GLU A 49 -1.50 -8.96 -10.75
N VAL A 50 -0.23 -9.36 -10.80
CA VAL A 50 0.86 -8.46 -11.16
C VAL A 50 0.94 -8.43 -12.68
N ASP A 51 0.48 -7.34 -13.30
CA ASP A 51 0.76 -7.06 -14.70
C ASP A 51 2.05 -6.23 -14.81
N PRO A 52 3.16 -6.79 -15.33
CA PRO A 52 4.42 -6.07 -15.47
C PRO A 52 4.34 -4.84 -16.39
N GLN A 53 3.29 -4.74 -17.22
CA GLN A 53 3.05 -3.59 -18.09
C GLN A 53 2.19 -2.52 -17.41
N ARG A 54 1.53 -2.84 -16.30
CA ARG A 54 0.73 -1.91 -15.49
C ARG A 54 1.39 -1.70 -14.14
N THR A 55 2.42 -0.87 -14.18
CA THR A 55 3.08 -0.32 -13.00
C THR A 55 2.91 1.18 -13.00
N PHE A 56 2.80 1.79 -11.83
CA PHE A 56 2.93 3.23 -11.70
C PHE A 56 3.97 3.55 -10.63
N ASP A 57 4.66 4.66 -10.85
CA ASP A 57 5.62 5.21 -9.90
C ASP A 57 4.93 6.33 -9.14
N VAL A 58 5.12 6.36 -7.83
CA VAL A 58 4.73 7.47 -6.96
C VAL A 58 5.97 8.18 -6.44
N GLU A 59 5.91 9.50 -6.38
CA GLU A 59 6.95 10.34 -5.76
C GLU A 59 6.29 11.27 -4.76
N VAL A 60 6.58 11.06 -3.48
CA VAL A 60 5.95 11.81 -2.37
C VAL A 60 7.02 12.43 -1.48
N SER A 61 6.63 13.49 -0.77
CA SER A 61 7.47 14.15 0.21
C SER A 61 6.67 14.55 1.46
N GLY A 62 7.31 14.48 2.62
CA GLY A 62 6.79 14.95 3.90
C GLY A 62 7.69 16.01 4.53
N HIS A 63 7.31 16.49 5.71
CA HIS A 63 8.14 17.35 6.56
C HIS A 63 8.75 16.59 7.75
N ASP A 64 8.30 15.36 7.99
CA ASP A 64 8.79 14.39 8.96
C ASP A 64 8.39 12.97 8.50
N ALA A 65 8.71 11.96 9.31
CA ALA A 65 8.40 10.57 8.98
C ALA A 65 6.89 10.27 8.97
N GLU A 66 6.11 10.93 9.84
CA GLU A 66 4.66 10.71 9.97
C GLU A 66 3.91 11.28 8.76
N SER A 67 4.21 12.53 8.40
CA SER A 67 3.66 13.18 7.20
C SER A 67 4.10 12.50 5.91
N LEU A 68 5.33 11.96 5.87
CA LEU A 68 5.78 11.16 4.72
C LEU A 68 5.01 9.85 4.60
N LEU A 69 4.75 9.14 5.71
CA LEU A 69 3.94 7.92 5.70
C LEU A 69 2.50 8.23 5.26
N PHE A 70 1.92 9.31 5.78
CA PHE A 70 0.60 9.77 5.37
C PHE A 70 0.54 10.03 3.87
N ALA A 71 1.43 10.89 3.35
CA ALA A 71 1.48 11.21 1.92
C ALA A 71 1.71 9.96 1.06
N PHE A 72 2.52 9.02 1.54
CA PHE A 72 2.77 7.76 0.85
C PHE A 72 1.50 6.89 0.75
N MET A 73 0.81 6.68 1.85
CA MET A 73 -0.43 5.90 1.86
C MET A 73 -1.55 6.61 1.08
N ASP A 74 -1.67 7.92 1.21
CA ASP A 74 -2.68 8.74 0.53
C ASP A 74 -2.52 8.72 -0.99
N GLU A 75 -1.29 8.80 -1.51
CA GLU A 75 -1.03 8.74 -2.96
C GLU A 75 -1.49 7.40 -3.56
N PHE A 76 -1.24 6.28 -2.86
CA PHE A 76 -1.73 4.97 -3.29
C PHE A 76 -3.26 4.86 -3.18
N LEU A 77 -3.86 5.40 -2.11
CA LEU A 77 -5.31 5.46 -1.94
C LEU A 77 -5.97 6.31 -3.03
N PHE A 78 -5.33 7.41 -3.44
CA PHE A 78 -5.76 8.27 -4.52
C PHE A 78 -5.82 7.50 -5.84
N HIS A 79 -4.76 6.76 -6.20
CA HIS A 79 -4.76 5.93 -7.41
C HIS A 79 -5.84 4.85 -7.41
N PHE A 80 -6.14 4.26 -6.25
CA PHE A 80 -7.28 3.36 -6.12
C PHE A 80 -8.61 4.10 -6.34
N SER A 81 -8.77 5.27 -5.72
CA SER A 81 -10.04 6.02 -5.74
C SER A 81 -10.33 6.68 -7.09
N ALA A 82 -9.30 7.18 -7.77
CA ALA A 82 -9.40 7.90 -9.03
C ALA A 82 -9.32 6.98 -10.25
N ASP A 83 -8.40 6.01 -10.23
CA ASP A 83 -8.07 5.17 -11.39
C ASP A 83 -8.54 3.71 -11.21
N LEU A 84 -9.13 3.35 -10.06
CA LEU A 84 -9.45 1.97 -9.68
C LEU A 84 -8.23 1.04 -9.65
N MET A 85 -7.03 1.59 -9.50
CA MET A 85 -5.81 0.78 -9.45
C MET A 85 -5.69 0.07 -8.10
N THR A 86 -5.80 -1.26 -8.12
CA THR A 86 -5.60 -2.11 -6.94
C THR A 86 -4.19 -2.65 -6.92
N ILE A 87 -3.57 -2.71 -5.73
CA ILE A 87 -2.15 -3.02 -5.60
C ILE A 87 -1.93 -4.40 -5.03
N ARG A 88 -1.12 -5.20 -5.75
CA ARG A 88 -0.62 -6.50 -5.30
C ARG A 88 0.71 -6.39 -4.58
N GLU A 89 1.62 -5.57 -5.08
CA GLU A 89 2.98 -5.38 -4.58
C GLU A 89 3.38 -3.90 -4.61
N VAL A 90 4.18 -3.47 -3.63
CA VAL A 90 4.78 -2.14 -3.56
C VAL A 90 6.26 -2.30 -3.29
N ASN A 91 7.08 -1.45 -3.89
CA ASN A 91 8.51 -1.38 -3.61
C ASN A 91 8.99 0.07 -3.60
N ILE A 92 9.64 0.48 -2.52
CA ILE A 92 10.33 1.75 -2.39
C ILE A 92 11.67 1.64 -3.11
N LEU A 93 11.78 2.35 -4.22
CA LEU A 93 12.98 2.42 -5.06
C LEU A 93 14.02 3.37 -4.45
N HIS A 94 13.56 4.40 -3.73
CA HIS A 94 14.43 5.36 -3.04
C HIS A 94 13.73 5.91 -1.80
N PHE A 95 14.44 5.90 -0.67
CA PHE A 95 14.01 6.49 0.60
C PHE A 95 15.08 7.47 1.08
N ASP A 96 14.78 8.77 0.97
CA ASP A 96 15.57 9.84 1.56
C ASP A 96 15.00 10.19 2.93
N THR A 97 15.62 9.66 3.99
CA THR A 97 15.20 9.90 5.37
C THR A 97 15.65 11.26 5.91
N GLU A 98 16.60 11.93 5.26
CA GLU A 98 17.09 13.25 5.68
C GLU A 98 16.18 14.36 5.18
N ASN A 99 15.69 14.24 3.94
CA ASN A 99 14.79 15.21 3.31
C ASN A 99 13.33 14.74 3.24
N PHE A 100 13.01 13.60 3.84
CA PHE A 100 11.68 12.98 3.88
C PHE A 100 11.04 12.85 2.49
N LYS A 101 11.68 12.07 1.60
CA LYS A 101 11.16 11.78 0.25
C LYS A 101 11.17 10.29 -0.06
N ILE A 102 10.14 9.84 -0.75
CA ILE A 102 10.04 8.47 -1.24
C ILE A 102 9.77 8.48 -2.73
N LYS A 103 10.48 7.63 -3.46
CA LYS A 103 10.08 7.14 -4.77
C LYS A 103 9.75 5.66 -4.65
N ALA A 104 8.57 5.26 -5.07
CA ALA A 104 8.15 3.86 -5.04
C ALA A 104 7.45 3.46 -6.33
N ARG A 105 7.32 2.15 -6.52
CA ARG A 105 6.57 1.54 -7.61
C ARG A 105 5.51 0.62 -7.04
N GLY A 106 4.30 0.72 -7.59
CA GLY A 106 3.20 -0.20 -7.35
C GLY A 106 2.98 -1.14 -8.54
N TRP A 107 2.59 -2.37 -8.25
CA TRP A 107 2.15 -3.36 -9.24
C TRP A 107 0.77 -3.89 -8.89
N GLY A 108 -0.08 -4.04 -9.89
CA GLY A 108 -1.39 -4.66 -9.73
C GLY A 108 -2.22 -4.53 -11.00
N GLU A 109 -3.53 -4.36 -10.84
CA GLU A 109 -4.47 -4.25 -11.96
C GLU A 109 -5.67 -3.37 -11.59
N LEU A 110 -6.56 -3.14 -12.56
CA LEU A 110 -7.81 -2.43 -12.31
C LEU A 110 -8.74 -3.27 -11.43
N PHE A 111 -9.40 -2.62 -10.48
CA PHE A 111 -10.35 -3.28 -9.60
C PHE A 111 -11.55 -3.82 -10.41
N ASP A 112 -11.78 -5.13 -10.33
CA ASP A 112 -12.91 -5.80 -10.97
C ASP A 112 -13.82 -6.43 -9.90
N LEU A 113 -15.08 -6.02 -9.85
CA LEU A 113 -16.08 -6.53 -8.90
C LEU A 113 -16.40 -8.02 -9.05
N GLN A 114 -16.14 -8.62 -10.21
CA GLN A 114 -16.35 -10.05 -10.44
C GLN A 114 -15.18 -10.89 -9.92
N LYS A 115 -13.98 -10.30 -9.89
CA LYS A 115 -12.74 -10.96 -9.49
C LYS A 115 -12.34 -10.63 -8.06
N HIS A 116 -12.54 -9.40 -7.62
CA HIS A 116 -12.06 -8.88 -6.35
C HIS A 116 -13.22 -8.72 -5.36
N PRO A 117 -13.25 -9.50 -4.26
CA PRO A 117 -14.23 -9.31 -3.20
C PRO A 117 -14.16 -7.88 -2.65
N GLN A 118 -15.32 -7.27 -2.40
CA GLN A 118 -15.37 -5.98 -1.73
C GLN A 118 -15.19 -6.19 -0.22
N GLY A 119 -14.09 -5.67 0.31
CA GLY A 119 -13.85 -5.50 1.73
C GLY A 119 -14.48 -4.19 2.23
N THR A 120 -13.75 -3.43 3.04
CA THR A 120 -14.22 -2.17 3.58
C THR A 120 -13.67 -0.99 2.78
N GLU A 121 -14.52 0.00 2.51
CA GLU A 121 -14.06 1.27 1.91
C GLU A 121 -13.16 2.02 2.91
N VAL A 122 -11.94 2.35 2.50
CA VAL A 122 -11.02 3.20 3.26
C VAL A 122 -11.14 4.63 2.75
N LYS A 123 -11.18 5.59 3.67
CA LYS A 123 -11.21 7.03 3.39
C LYS A 123 -10.07 7.71 4.15
N ALA A 124 -9.50 8.73 3.54
CA ALA A 124 -8.58 9.67 4.18
C ALA A 124 -9.25 11.05 4.32
#